data_AF-A0A351A1Q0-F1
#
_entry.id   AF-A0A351A1Q0-F1
#
_cell.length_a   1.000
_cell.length_b   1.000
_cell.length_c   1.000
_cell.angle_alpha   90.00
_cell.angle_beta   90.00
_cell.angle_gamma   90.00
#
_symmetry.space_group_name_H-M   'P 1'
#
loop_
_entity.id
_entity.type
_entity.pdbx_description
1 polymer ?
#
loop_
_entity_poly.entity_id
_entity_poly.type
_entity_poly.pdbx_seq_one_letter_code
_entity_poly.pdbx_strand_id
1 'polypeptide(L)'
;MTADELRAGLARAGLFQHQLADAAGVSQRNFTRWVTGQRPIPSCYVPALLAAIAAAEAARVPEDPSTRVCTKCGEKKPVAMFPRDRRMRSGRRAQCGKCVSLRVQQQRAESALITLRPAKRAQHIVINRPLSSARLDRLLERANVRYGP
;
A
#
# COMPACT_ATOMS: atom_id res chain seq x y z
N MET A 1 -34.44 -21.45 17.64
CA MET A 1 -33.31 -21.03 16.80
C MET A 1 -32.37 -22.20 16.60
N THR A 2 -32.14 -22.63 15.37
CA THR A 2 -31.20 -23.71 15.01
C THR A 2 -29.79 -23.19 14.80
N ALA A 3 -28.81 -24.08 14.71
CA ALA A 3 -27.43 -23.71 14.38
C ALA A 3 -27.32 -23.07 12.99
N ASP A 4 -28.12 -23.53 12.03
CA ASP A 4 -28.17 -22.98 10.67
C ASP A 4 -28.79 -21.58 10.64
N GLU A 5 -29.87 -21.36 11.39
CA GLU A 5 -30.49 -20.04 11.57
C GLU A 5 -29.52 -19.04 12.21
N LEU A 6 -28.74 -19.48 13.20
CA LEU A 6 -27.70 -18.68 13.83
C LEU A 6 -26.58 -18.30 12.84
N ARG A 7 -26.10 -19.27 12.03
CA ARG A 7 -25.11 -19.00 10.98
C ARG A 7 -25.62 -18.05 9.91
N ALA A 8 -26.87 -18.23 9.49
CA ALA A 8 -27.52 -17.34 8.53
C ALA A 8 -27.67 -15.91 9.09
N GLY A 9 -28.02 -15.77 10.37
CA GLY A 9 -28.10 -14.49 11.05
C GLY A 9 -26.76 -13.75 11.10
N LEU A 10 -25.68 -14.45 11.48
CA LEU A 10 -24.32 -13.90 11.43
C LEU A 10 -23.94 -13.40 10.02
N ALA A 11 -24.26 -14.20 8.99
CA ALA A 11 -23.93 -13.86 7.61
C ALA A 11 -24.66 -12.59 7.12
N ARG A 12 -25.95 -12.43 7.45
CA ARG A 12 -26.72 -11.22 7.11
C ARG A 12 -26.20 -9.99 7.86
N ALA A 13 -25.96 -10.13 9.16
CA ALA A 13 -25.41 -9.08 10.00
C ALA A 13 -23.96 -8.71 9.64
N GLY A 14 -23.24 -9.57 8.90
CA GLY A 14 -21.82 -9.38 8.62
C GLY A 14 -20.93 -9.51 9.86
N LEU A 15 -21.41 -10.24 10.88
CA LEU A 15 -20.72 -10.41 12.15
C LEU A 15 -19.82 -11.66 12.13
N PHE A 16 -18.67 -11.56 12.81
CA PHE A 16 -17.89 -12.73 13.18
C PHE A 16 -18.46 -13.39 14.46
N GLN A 17 -18.22 -14.70 14.62
CA GLN A 17 -18.77 -15.50 15.73
C GLN A 17 -18.44 -14.91 17.12
N HIS A 18 -17.20 -14.45 17.32
CA HIS A 18 -16.77 -13.85 18.59
C HIS A 18 -17.52 -12.54 18.89
N GLN A 19 -17.74 -11.70 17.88
CA GLN A 19 -18.42 -10.40 18.05
C GLN A 19 -19.87 -10.59 18.51
N LEU A 20 -20.58 -11.59 17.97
CA LEU A 20 -21.94 -11.90 18.41
C LEU A 20 -21.96 -12.52 19.80
N ALA A 21 -21.00 -13.39 20.12
CA ALA A 21 -20.90 -13.99 21.45
C ALA A 21 -20.70 -12.90 22.53
N ASP A 22 -19.78 -11.97 22.30
CA ASP A 22 -19.51 -10.85 23.20
C ASP A 22 -20.72 -9.92 23.32
N ALA A 23 -21.38 -9.58 22.20
CA ALA A 23 -22.57 -8.74 22.17
C ALA A 23 -23.79 -9.37 22.86
N ALA A 24 -23.92 -10.70 22.81
CA ALA A 24 -24.97 -11.44 23.49
C ALA A 24 -24.62 -11.81 24.94
N GLY A 25 -23.43 -11.45 25.44
CA GLY A 25 -22.96 -11.78 26.78
C GLY A 25 -22.73 -13.28 26.99
N VAL A 26 -22.40 -14.02 25.93
CA VAL A 26 -22.20 -15.48 25.95
C VAL A 26 -20.73 -15.81 25.82
N SER A 27 -20.26 -16.79 26.60
CA SER A 27 -18.92 -17.35 26.42
C SER A 27 -18.72 -17.87 24.98
N GLN A 28 -17.63 -17.42 24.34
CA GLN A 28 -17.24 -17.85 22.99
C GLN A 28 -17.17 -19.38 22.86
N ARG A 29 -16.73 -20.10 23.91
CA ARG A 29 -16.67 -21.57 23.93
C ARG A 29 -18.06 -22.23 23.79
N ASN A 30 -19.06 -21.71 24.48
CA ASN A 30 -20.44 -22.20 24.38
C ASN A 30 -21.01 -21.87 23.00
N PHE A 31 -20.74 -20.65 22.52
CA PHE A 31 -21.17 -20.18 21.23
C PHE A 31 -20.63 -21.06 20.08
N THR A 32 -19.34 -21.41 20.09
CA THR A 32 -18.75 -22.33 19.08
C THR A 32 -19.43 -23.69 19.07
N ARG A 33 -19.78 -24.24 20.24
CA ARG A 33 -20.48 -25.54 20.34
C ARG A 33 -21.89 -25.49 19.73
N TRP A 34 -22.55 -24.35 19.80
CA TRP A 34 -23.86 -24.15 19.16
C TRP A 34 -23.75 -24.00 17.66
N VAL A 35 -22.83 -23.16 17.19
CA VAL A 35 -22.62 -22.90 15.76
C VAL A 35 -22.20 -24.17 15.02
N THR A 36 -21.37 -25.00 15.64
CA THR A 36 -20.93 -26.29 15.08
C THR A 36 -21.97 -27.40 15.20
N GLY A 37 -23.10 -27.16 15.88
CA GLY A 37 -24.15 -28.15 16.09
C GLY A 37 -23.84 -29.21 17.16
N GLN A 38 -22.71 -29.09 17.87
CA GLN A 38 -22.33 -30.03 18.95
C GLN A 38 -23.30 -29.99 20.14
N ARG A 39 -23.95 -28.84 20.37
CA ARG A 39 -25.02 -28.71 21.37
C ARG A 39 -26.16 -27.84 20.84
N PRO A 40 -27.42 -28.12 21.20
CA PRO A 40 -28.52 -27.23 20.91
C PRO A 40 -28.37 -25.91 21.67
N ILE A 41 -28.90 -24.83 21.07
CA ILE A 41 -28.93 -23.51 21.70
C ILE A 41 -30.00 -23.53 22.79
N PRO A 42 -29.67 -23.22 24.05
CA PRO A 42 -30.68 -23.11 25.10
C PRO A 42 -31.63 -21.94 24.80
N SER A 43 -32.93 -22.15 25.03
CA SER A 43 -33.99 -21.20 24.68
C SER A 43 -33.82 -19.82 25.33
N CYS A 44 -33.25 -19.75 26.53
CA CYS A 44 -33.00 -18.50 27.25
C CYS A 44 -32.03 -17.55 26.53
N TYR A 45 -31.11 -18.07 25.70
CA TYR A 45 -30.17 -17.23 24.94
C TYR A 45 -30.75 -16.76 23.61
N VAL A 46 -31.84 -17.37 23.12
CA VAL A 46 -32.41 -17.05 21.81
C VAL A 46 -32.81 -15.58 21.71
N PRO A 47 -33.49 -14.96 22.69
CA PRO A 47 -33.82 -13.54 22.61
C PRO A 47 -32.58 -12.63 22.55
N ALA A 48 -31.56 -12.91 23.37
CA ALA A 48 -30.33 -12.13 23.42
C ALA A 48 -29.56 -12.21 22.08
N LEU A 49 -29.49 -13.41 21.48
CA LEU A 49 -28.82 -13.62 20.20
C LEU A 49 -29.57 -12.93 19.05
N LEU A 50 -30.90 -13.03 19.02
CA LEU A 50 -31.72 -12.34 18.01
C LEU A 50 -31.60 -10.82 18.13
N ALA A 51 -31.63 -10.27 19.36
CA ALA A 51 -31.46 -8.85 19.61
C ALA A 51 -30.08 -8.35 19.16
N ALA A 52 -29.01 -9.10 19.44
CA ALA A 52 -27.66 -8.74 19.03
C ALA A 52 -27.46 -8.80 17.51
N ILE A 53 -28.07 -9.78 16.82
CA ILE A 53 -28.10 -9.84 15.35
C ILE A 53 -28.84 -8.62 14.78
N ALA A 54 -30.04 -8.33 15.28
CA ALA A 54 -30.85 -7.20 14.81
C ALA A 54 -30.17 -5.85 15.04
N ALA A 55 -29.51 -5.67 16.20
CA ALA A 55 -28.74 -4.46 16.49
C ALA A 55 -27.56 -4.27 15.53
N ALA A 56 -26.85 -5.35 15.17
CA ALA A 56 -25.77 -5.29 14.21
C ALA A 56 -26.26 -5.07 12.77
N GLU A 57 -27.38 -5.68 12.37
CA GLU A 57 -28.05 -5.41 11.09
C GLU A 57 -28.46 -3.93 11.00
N ALA A 58 -29.00 -3.35 12.08
CA ALA A 58 -29.38 -1.93 12.14
C ALA A 58 -28.17 -0.98 12.13
N ALA A 59 -27.06 -1.36 12.77
CA ALA A 59 -25.82 -0.57 12.78
C ALA A 59 -25.08 -0.62 11.43
N ARG A 60 -25.42 -1.58 10.56
CA ARG A 60 -24.81 -1.69 9.24
C ARG A 60 -25.36 -0.61 8.33
N VAL A 61 -24.64 0.51 8.26
CA VAL A 61 -24.82 1.50 7.18
C VAL A 61 -24.60 0.76 5.86
N PRO A 62 -25.54 0.82 4.89
CA PRO A 62 -25.33 0.20 3.59
C PRO A 62 -24.11 0.86 2.95
N GLU A 63 -23.01 0.10 2.85
CA GLU A 63 -21.83 0.55 2.13
C GLU A 63 -22.23 0.65 0.66
N ASP A 64 -22.39 1.87 0.17
CA ASP A 64 -22.69 2.14 -1.22
C ASP A 64 -21.59 1.47 -2.09
N PRO A 65 -21.93 0.48 -2.93
CA PRO A 65 -20.96 -0.23 -3.78
C PRO A 65 -20.27 0.72 -4.77
N SER A 66 -20.78 1.95 -4.90
CA SER A 66 -20.17 2.99 -5.71
C SER A 66 -18.95 3.66 -5.06
N THR A 67 -18.59 3.34 -3.82
CA THR A 67 -17.43 3.94 -3.12
C THR A 67 -16.29 2.95 -2.85
N ARG A 68 -15.05 3.44 -2.91
CA ARG A 68 -13.82 2.69 -2.62
C ARG A 68 -12.83 3.57 -1.85
N VAL A 69 -12.04 2.94 -0.98
CA VAL A 69 -10.96 3.59 -0.22
C VAL A 69 -9.67 3.61 -1.06
N CYS A 70 -9.03 4.78 -1.14
CA CYS A 70 -7.73 4.90 -1.79
C CYS A 70 -6.60 4.33 -0.92
N THR A 71 -5.82 3.38 -1.44
CA THR A 71 -4.72 2.77 -0.69
C THR A 71 -3.55 3.71 -0.38
N LYS A 72 -3.48 4.88 -1.04
CA LYS A 72 -2.40 5.86 -0.83
C LYS A 72 -2.79 6.99 0.12
N CYS A 73 -4.04 7.46 0.09
CA CYS A 73 -4.49 8.61 0.90
C CYS A 73 -5.55 8.25 1.94
N GLY A 74 -6.08 7.02 1.97
CA GLY A 74 -7.04 6.55 2.98
C GLY A 74 -8.47 7.07 2.83
N GLU A 75 -8.72 8.05 1.97
CA GLU A 75 -10.06 8.62 1.77
C GLU A 75 -11.02 7.68 1.02
N LYS A 76 -12.28 7.62 1.48
CA LYS A 76 -13.41 7.01 0.76
C LYS A 76 -13.80 7.93 -0.41
N LYS A 77 -13.77 7.40 -1.63
CA LYS A 77 -14.08 8.14 -2.87
C LYS A 77 -14.97 7.31 -3.78
N PRO A 78 -15.75 7.93 -4.67
CA PRO A 78 -16.50 7.17 -5.66
C PRO A 78 -15.54 6.39 -6.56
N VAL A 79 -15.94 5.18 -6.95
CA VAL A 79 -15.22 4.28 -7.87
C VAL A 79 -14.86 5.01 -9.17
N ALA A 80 -15.69 5.96 -9.60
CA ALA A 80 -15.44 6.87 -10.73
C ALA A 80 -14.09 7.62 -10.65
N MET A 81 -13.65 8.01 -9.45
CA MET A 81 -12.38 8.73 -9.23
C MET A 81 -11.13 7.83 -9.32
N PHE A 82 -11.31 6.52 -9.48
CA PHE A 82 -10.22 5.56 -9.66
C PHE A 82 -10.03 5.30 -11.17
N PRO A 83 -8.85 5.64 -11.74
CA PRO A 83 -8.56 5.41 -13.14
C PRO A 83 -8.74 3.95 -13.56
N ARG A 84 -9.22 3.73 -14.78
CA ARG A 84 -9.34 2.39 -15.38
C ARG A 84 -7.95 1.78 -15.58
N ASP A 85 -7.81 0.50 -15.24
CA ASP A 85 -6.59 -0.27 -15.47
C ASP A 85 -6.97 -1.71 -15.86
N ARG A 86 -6.78 -2.04 -17.13
CA ARG A 86 -7.16 -3.33 -17.71
C ARG A 86 -6.31 -4.50 -17.17
N ARG A 87 -5.16 -4.21 -16.56
CA ARG A 87 -4.28 -5.24 -15.99
C ARG A 87 -4.73 -5.70 -14.60
N MET A 88 -5.58 -4.91 -13.94
CA MET A 88 -6.06 -5.22 -12.59
C MET A 88 -7.32 -6.08 -12.68
N ARG A 89 -7.45 -7.12 -11.82
CA ARG A 89 -8.67 -7.94 -11.73
C ARG A 89 -9.94 -7.10 -11.52
N SER A 90 -9.83 -5.98 -10.79
CA SER A 90 -10.97 -5.07 -10.53
C SER A 90 -11.23 -4.06 -11.66
N GLY A 91 -10.45 -4.07 -12.75
CA GLY A 91 -10.58 -3.14 -13.89
C GLY A 91 -10.24 -1.67 -13.60
N ARG A 92 -9.92 -1.33 -12.34
CA ARG A 92 -9.55 0.02 -11.89
C ARG A 92 -8.39 -0.06 -10.92
N ARG A 93 -7.63 1.03 -10.83
CA ARG A 93 -6.50 1.16 -9.89
C ARG A 93 -6.99 1.17 -8.44
N ALA A 94 -6.11 0.76 -7.52
CA ALA A 94 -6.34 0.85 -6.08
C ALA A 94 -6.19 2.27 -5.51
N GLN A 95 -5.64 3.19 -6.31
CA GLN A 95 -5.35 4.56 -5.91
C GLN A 95 -6.18 5.54 -6.72
N CYS A 96 -6.61 6.63 -6.07
CA CYS A 96 -7.40 7.67 -6.74
C CYS A 96 -6.57 8.43 -7.78
N GLY A 97 -7.25 9.07 -8.74
CA GLY A 97 -6.62 9.82 -9.82
C GLY A 97 -5.64 10.91 -9.35
N LYS A 98 -5.93 11.58 -8.22
CA LYS A 98 -5.01 12.58 -7.61
C LYS A 98 -3.67 11.96 -7.23
N CYS A 99 -3.69 10.81 -6.52
CA CYS A 99 -2.48 10.11 -6.12
C CYS A 99 -1.69 9.59 -7.32
N VAL A 100 -2.38 9.17 -8.39
CA VAL A 100 -1.73 8.75 -9.63
C VAL A 100 -1.06 9.95 -10.32
N SER A 101 -1.74 11.09 -10.42
CA SER A 101 -1.19 12.32 -11.00
C SER A 101 0.05 12.80 -10.24
N LEU A 102 -0.02 12.82 -8.90
CA LEU A 102 1.12 13.20 -8.05
C LEU A 102 2.32 12.28 -8.27
N ARG A 103 2.11 10.95 -8.36
CA ARG A 103 3.20 10.02 -8.67
C ARG A 103 3.85 10.36 -10.02
N VAL A 104 3.04 10.57 -11.05
CA VAL A 104 3.57 10.87 -12.40
C VAL A 104 4.35 12.18 -12.41
N GLN A 105 3.88 13.20 -11.71
CA GLN A 105 4.61 14.48 -11.55
C GLN A 105 5.94 14.28 -10.84
N GLN A 106 5.97 13.52 -9.74
CA GLN A 106 7.20 13.19 -9.01
C GLN A 106 8.20 12.44 -9.90
N GLN A 107 7.74 11.41 -10.64
CA GLN A 107 8.59 10.65 -11.56
C GLN A 107 9.16 11.52 -12.68
N ARG A 108 8.37 12.46 -13.22
CA ARG A 108 8.84 13.41 -14.23
C ARG A 108 9.88 14.37 -13.65
N ALA A 109 9.66 14.90 -12.46
CA ALA A 109 10.62 15.77 -11.79
C ALA A 109 11.93 15.03 -11.50
N GLU A 110 11.86 13.80 -10.99
CA GLU A 110 13.02 12.94 -10.74
C GLU A 110 13.76 12.61 -12.03
N SER A 111 13.04 12.22 -13.08
CA SER A 111 13.64 11.94 -14.38
C SER A 111 14.28 13.19 -14.99
N ALA A 112 13.66 14.37 -14.82
CA ALA A 112 14.23 15.64 -15.24
C ALA A 112 15.56 15.90 -14.52
N LEU A 113 15.62 15.70 -13.19
CA LEU A 113 16.86 15.81 -12.42
C LEU A 113 17.96 14.83 -12.91
N ILE A 114 17.57 13.61 -13.31
CA ILE A 114 18.51 12.64 -13.90
C ILE A 114 19.01 13.11 -15.26
N THR A 115 18.13 13.63 -16.13
CA THR A 115 18.52 14.15 -17.46
C THR A 115 19.32 15.45 -17.39
N LEU A 116 19.21 16.21 -16.29
CA LEU A 116 20.00 17.41 -16.01
C LEU A 116 21.40 17.09 -15.45
N ARG A 117 21.75 15.81 -15.20
CA ARG A 117 23.16 15.45 -15.04
C ARG A 117 23.87 15.78 -16.35
N PRO A 118 24.90 16.65 -16.35
CA PRO A 118 25.56 17.02 -17.59
C PRO A 118 26.09 15.76 -18.25
N ALA A 119 25.69 15.54 -19.51
CA ALA A 119 26.29 14.56 -20.38
C ALA A 119 27.81 14.63 -20.18
N LYS A 120 28.42 13.50 -19.83
CA LYS A 120 29.87 13.36 -19.59
C LYS A 120 30.68 14.07 -20.68
N ARG A 121 31.00 15.35 -20.48
CA ARG A 121 31.89 16.16 -21.31
C ARG A 121 33.04 16.74 -20.50
N ALA A 122 33.45 16.04 -19.44
CA ALA A 122 34.62 16.40 -18.64
C ALA A 122 35.38 15.18 -18.13
N GLN A 123 35.57 14.16 -18.99
CA GLN A 123 36.60 13.13 -18.75
C GLN A 123 37.91 13.40 -19.50
N HIS A 124 38.13 14.64 -19.97
CA HIS A 124 39.50 15.15 -20.10
C HIS A 124 39.97 15.62 -18.71
N ILE A 125 40.08 14.68 -17.77
CA ILE A 125 41.11 14.84 -16.75
C ILE A 125 42.40 14.60 -17.52
N VAL A 126 43.03 15.67 -17.99
CA VAL A 126 44.42 15.61 -18.43
C VAL A 126 45.18 15.20 -17.17
N ILE A 127 45.55 13.93 -17.07
CA ILE A 127 46.47 13.48 -16.06
C ILE A 127 47.79 14.16 -16.43
N ASN A 128 48.07 15.33 -15.85
CA ASN A 128 49.42 15.86 -15.80
C ASN A 128 50.19 14.91 -14.88
N ARG A 129 50.61 13.78 -15.45
CA ARG A 129 51.59 12.91 -14.84
C ARG A 129 52.88 13.74 -14.82
N PRO A 130 53.39 14.16 -13.66
CA PRO A 130 54.62 14.93 -13.64
C PRO A 130 55.70 14.10 -14.32
N LEU A 131 56.37 14.69 -15.32
CA LEU A 131 57.58 14.10 -15.87
C LEU A 131 58.55 13.95 -14.69
N SER A 132 59.23 12.81 -14.57
CA SER A 132 60.33 12.72 -13.62
C SER A 132 61.34 13.83 -13.93
N SER A 133 62.00 14.38 -12.91
CA SER A 133 63.01 15.44 -13.08
C SER A 133 64.00 15.09 -14.19
N ALA A 134 64.52 13.86 -14.19
CA ALA A 134 65.44 13.35 -15.21
C ALA A 134 64.91 13.37 -16.65
N ARG A 135 63.58 13.29 -16.86
CA ARG A 135 62.96 13.38 -18.20
C ARG A 135 62.73 14.83 -18.61
N LEU A 136 62.49 15.72 -17.65
CA LEU A 136 62.43 17.16 -17.89
C LEU A 136 63.82 17.70 -18.23
N ASP A 137 64.85 17.31 -17.49
CA ASP A 137 66.24 17.74 -17.69
C ASP A 137 66.74 17.39 -19.11
N ARG A 138 66.51 16.15 -19.58
CA ARG A 138 66.87 15.74 -20.96
C ARG A 138 66.18 16.53 -22.06
N LEU A 139 64.95 16.98 -21.82
CA LEU A 139 64.20 17.79 -22.79
C LEU A 139 64.73 19.22 -22.84
N LEU A 140 65.11 19.78 -21.69
CA LEU A 140 65.69 21.11 -21.57
C LEU A 140 67.12 21.17 -22.12
N GLU A 141 67.93 20.13 -21.89
CA GLU A 141 69.23 19.95 -22.54
C GLU A 141 69.11 19.90 -24.06
N ARG A 142 68.11 19.17 -24.58
CA ARG A 142 67.80 19.14 -26.03
C ARG A 142 67.33 20.48 -26.57
N ALA A 143 66.66 21.29 -25.76
CA ALA A 143 66.21 22.63 -26.13
C ALA A 143 67.32 23.69 -26.06
N ASN A 144 68.54 23.30 -25.67
CA ASN A 144 69.71 24.17 -25.49
C ASN A 144 69.46 25.38 -24.56
N VAL A 145 68.54 25.24 -23.62
CA VAL A 145 68.24 26.25 -22.61
C VAL A 145 69.14 25.99 -21.40
N ARG A 146 70.29 26.66 -21.33
CA ARG A 146 71.09 26.70 -20.10
C ARG A 146 70.49 27.75 -19.17
N TYR A 147 70.09 27.36 -17.97
CA TYR A 147 69.91 28.34 -16.90
C TYR A 147 71.30 28.87 -16.52
N GLY A 148 71.49 30.17 -16.65
CA GLY A 148 72.58 30.87 -15.96
C GLY A 148 72.36 30.83 -14.44
N PRO A 149 73.43 30.95 -13.64
CA PRO A 149 73.36 30.80 -12.18
C PRO A 149 72.41 31.79 -11.51
#